data_AF-A0A0K1F8G1-F1
#
_entry.id   AF-A0A0K1F8G1-F1
#
_cell.length_a   1.000
_cell.length_b   1.000
_cell.length_c   1.000
_cell.angle_alpha   90.00
_cell.angle_beta   90.00
_cell.angle_gamma   90.00
#
_symmetry.space_group_name_H-M   'P 1'
#
loop_
_entity.id
_entity.type
_entity.pdbx_description
1 polymer ?
#
loop_
_entity_poly.entity_id
_entity_poly.type
_entity_poly.pdbx_seq_one_letter_code
_entity_poly.pdbx_strand_id
1 'polypeptide(L)'
;MPETSARGHGRVARLAVVGTLGLVVWSVVALVTVYLQHDQGMEQQLKHAKVTRVVSGDSLEITSVRQRLTVQLVAVQAADPGTGCLADPARDALQSLVPVGSTVSITEVRGAVPRPGLLAATVSRDARPVEVELMRTGLVAASGLDAPGLPDLHRAADDARAAGVGFYDGREPCTVPGQVHDAVARVEVAMPDLQQPGPPAATEGARLDEALVAATRLRARLAPSPAPPTSSDAAPPPLPPEWRALSGNDVALLRARLDAAIVGGQAVRLALAAGTTR
;
A
#
# COMPACT_ATOMS: atom_id res chain seq x y z
N MET A 1 58.82 89.57 -17.20
CA MET A 1 58.74 88.10 -17.29
C MET A 1 57.57 87.63 -16.44
N PRO A 2 56.44 87.22 -17.04
CA PRO A 2 55.37 86.56 -16.31
C PRO A 2 55.46 85.03 -16.50
N GLU A 3 55.52 84.29 -15.40
CA GLU A 3 55.42 82.84 -15.37
C GLU A 3 53.96 82.41 -15.58
N THR A 4 53.76 81.62 -16.63
CA THR A 4 52.49 80.95 -16.97
C THR A 4 52.25 79.75 -16.05
N SER A 5 51.18 79.80 -15.27
CA SER A 5 50.64 78.69 -14.48
C SER A 5 49.78 77.79 -15.39
N ALA A 6 50.17 76.52 -15.55
CA ALA A 6 49.41 75.48 -16.22
C ALA A 6 49.24 74.28 -15.29
N ARG A 7 48.04 74.13 -14.71
CA ARG A 7 47.56 72.85 -14.15
C ARG A 7 46.06 72.73 -14.32
N GLY A 8 45.67 71.72 -15.08
CA GLY A 8 44.32 71.22 -15.11
C GLY A 8 44.18 70.20 -16.22
N HIS A 9 44.10 68.92 -15.85
CA HIS A 9 43.29 67.86 -16.47
C HIS A 9 43.84 66.50 -16.07
N GLY A 10 43.03 65.67 -15.41
CA GLY A 10 43.38 64.26 -15.21
C GLY A 10 42.66 63.55 -14.07
N ARG A 11 41.34 63.71 -13.88
CA ARG A 11 40.55 62.82 -13.00
C ARG A 11 39.09 62.68 -13.46
N VAL A 12 38.84 62.12 -14.65
CA VAL A 12 37.48 61.68 -15.03
C VAL A 12 37.55 60.40 -15.88
N ALA A 13 37.99 59.27 -15.32
CA ALA A 13 37.98 57.99 -16.06
C ALA A 13 38.02 56.72 -15.19
N ARG A 14 37.46 56.72 -13.97
CA ARG A 14 37.45 55.50 -13.10
C ARG A 14 36.11 55.14 -12.46
N LEU A 15 35.02 55.81 -12.79
CA LEU A 15 33.71 55.59 -12.13
C LEU A 15 32.70 54.77 -12.94
N ALA A 16 32.98 54.38 -14.18
CA ALA A 16 32.01 53.70 -15.04
C ALA A 16 31.98 52.16 -14.92
N VAL A 17 33.01 51.52 -14.36
CA VAL A 17 33.14 50.04 -14.37
C VAL A 17 32.53 49.38 -13.12
N VAL A 18 32.31 50.13 -12.03
CA VAL A 18 31.73 49.58 -10.79
C VAL A 18 30.20 49.46 -10.85
N GLY A 19 29.53 50.26 -11.69
CA GLY A 19 28.06 50.27 -11.79
C GLY A 19 27.46 49.05 -12.50
N THR A 20 28.17 48.46 -13.46
CA THR A 20 27.64 47.35 -14.27
C THR A 20 27.68 46.01 -13.54
N LEU A 21 28.70 45.76 -12.71
CA LEU A 21 28.77 44.55 -11.87
C LEU A 21 27.68 44.53 -10.78
N GLY A 22 27.32 45.69 -10.21
CA GLY A 22 26.26 45.78 -9.22
C GLY A 22 24.88 45.38 -9.78
N LEU A 23 24.57 45.76 -11.02
CA LEU A 23 23.30 45.45 -11.70
C LEU A 23 23.14 43.96 -12.00
N VAL A 24 24.20 43.28 -12.43
CA VAL A 24 24.13 41.83 -12.73
C VAL A 24 23.90 41.03 -11.46
N VAL A 25 24.59 41.37 -10.36
CA VAL A 25 24.41 40.68 -9.06
C VAL A 25 22.99 40.89 -8.53
N TRP A 26 22.44 42.11 -8.61
CA TRP A 26 21.06 42.38 -8.20
C TRP A 26 20.03 41.62 -9.05
N SER A 27 20.28 41.49 -10.35
CA SER A 27 19.40 40.75 -11.27
C SER A 27 19.38 39.25 -10.93
N VAL A 28 20.54 38.66 -10.63
CA VAL A 28 20.64 37.25 -10.23
C VAL A 28 19.98 37.02 -8.87
N VAL A 29 20.22 37.90 -7.89
CA VAL A 29 19.58 37.79 -6.57
C VAL A 29 18.06 37.92 -6.69
N ALA A 30 17.55 38.87 -7.48
CA ALA A 30 16.12 39.02 -7.71
C ALA A 30 15.52 37.78 -8.39
N LEU A 31 16.19 37.21 -9.39
CA LEU A 31 15.74 35.99 -10.07
C LEU A 31 15.70 34.80 -9.12
N VAL A 32 16.73 34.61 -8.31
CA VAL A 32 16.79 33.54 -7.29
C VAL A 32 15.71 33.74 -6.23
N THR A 33 15.45 34.97 -5.80
CA THR A 33 14.40 35.26 -4.80
C THR A 33 13.01 34.99 -5.36
N VAL A 34 12.75 35.37 -6.61
CA VAL A 34 11.48 35.03 -7.31
C VAL A 34 11.34 33.52 -7.46
N TYR A 35 12.41 32.82 -7.81
CA TYR A 35 12.41 31.35 -7.93
C TYR A 35 12.11 30.67 -6.58
N LEU A 36 12.75 31.12 -5.50
CA LEU A 36 12.52 30.62 -4.14
C LEU A 36 11.12 30.95 -3.62
N GLN A 37 10.58 32.14 -3.92
CA GLN A 37 9.21 32.51 -3.55
C GLN A 37 8.16 31.72 -4.34
N HIS A 38 8.46 31.34 -5.59
CA HIS A 38 7.54 30.54 -6.39
C HIS A 38 7.41 29.12 -5.83
N ASP A 39 8.50 28.56 -5.30
CA ASP A 39 8.51 27.22 -4.71
C ASP A 39 7.73 27.15 -3.38
N GLN A 40 7.85 28.18 -2.53
CA GLN A 40 7.13 28.23 -1.25
C GLN A 40 5.62 28.50 -1.38
N GLY A 41 5.19 29.18 -2.45
CA GLY A 41 3.78 29.44 -2.71
C GLY A 41 2.98 28.19 -3.10
N MET A 42 3.64 27.21 -3.71
CA MET A 42 3.02 25.95 -4.14
C MET A 42 2.77 25.01 -2.96
N GLU A 43 3.71 24.93 -1.99
CA GLU A 43 3.58 24.10 -0.79
C GLU A 43 2.40 24.50 0.11
N GLN A 44 2.02 25.78 0.15
CA GLN A 44 0.84 26.21 0.92
C GLN A 44 -0.49 25.97 0.18
N GLN A 45 -0.49 25.92 -1.16
CA GLN A 45 -1.73 25.79 -1.94
C GLN A 45 -2.28 24.36 -2.03
N LEU A 46 -1.45 23.33 -1.82
CA LEU A 46 -1.92 21.95 -1.72
C LEU A 46 -2.51 21.59 -0.35
N LYS A 47 -2.40 22.47 0.65
CA LYS A 47 -2.87 22.20 2.02
C LYS A 47 -4.38 22.01 2.14
N HIS A 48 -5.16 22.50 1.18
CA HIS A 48 -6.61 22.31 1.15
C HIS A 48 -7.08 22.04 -0.28
N ALA A 49 -7.71 20.88 -0.49
CA ALA A 49 -8.31 20.51 -1.76
C ALA A 49 -9.71 19.96 -1.57
N LYS A 50 -10.54 20.05 -2.61
CA LYS A 50 -11.89 19.49 -2.62
C LYS A 50 -11.89 18.13 -3.29
N VAL A 51 -12.44 17.11 -2.64
CA VAL A 51 -12.57 15.77 -3.21
C VAL A 51 -13.62 15.81 -4.33
N THR A 52 -13.24 15.39 -5.53
CA THR A 52 -14.14 15.33 -6.69
C THR A 52 -14.62 13.92 -7.00
N ARG A 53 -13.79 12.91 -6.73
CA ARG A 53 -14.12 11.51 -6.99
C ARG A 53 -13.20 10.61 -6.17
N VAL A 54 -13.71 9.46 -5.72
CA VAL A 54 -12.88 8.35 -5.21
C VAL A 54 -12.67 7.36 -6.34
N VAL A 55 -11.41 7.03 -6.64
CA VAL A 55 -11.03 6.20 -7.80
C VAL A 55 -10.87 4.74 -7.40
N SER A 56 -10.14 4.48 -6.31
CA SER A 56 -9.93 3.16 -5.71
C SER A 56 -9.91 3.27 -4.18
N GLY A 57 -9.69 2.17 -3.46
CA GLY A 57 -9.52 2.21 -2.01
C GLY A 57 -8.30 2.99 -1.52
N ASP A 58 -7.34 3.32 -2.37
CA ASP A 58 -6.11 4.05 -2.01
C ASP A 58 -5.87 5.28 -2.89
N SER A 59 -6.84 5.67 -3.72
CA SER A 59 -6.66 6.83 -4.60
C SER A 59 -7.95 7.62 -4.81
N LEU A 60 -7.79 8.94 -4.93
CA LEU A 60 -8.89 9.87 -5.07
C LEU A 60 -8.49 11.06 -5.95
N GLU A 61 -9.44 11.57 -6.73
CA GLU A 61 -9.29 12.80 -7.48
C GLU A 61 -9.70 13.97 -6.61
N ILE A 62 -8.88 15.02 -6.66
CA ILE A 62 -9.13 16.29 -5.99
C ILE A 62 -9.10 17.44 -6.99
N THR A 63 -9.68 18.55 -6.59
CA THR A 63 -9.43 19.86 -7.19
C THR A 63 -8.82 20.80 -6.16
N SER A 64 -7.62 21.31 -6.43
CA SER A 64 -7.01 22.41 -5.69
C SER A 64 -6.90 23.63 -6.60
N VAL A 65 -7.51 24.75 -6.19
CA VAL A 65 -7.55 26.10 -6.81
C VAL A 65 -7.78 26.15 -8.34
N ARG A 66 -6.92 25.52 -9.15
CA ARG A 66 -6.98 25.44 -10.62
C ARG A 66 -6.58 24.10 -11.25
N GLN A 67 -6.21 23.10 -10.45
CA GLN A 67 -5.70 21.83 -10.94
C GLN A 67 -6.54 20.68 -10.44
N ARG A 68 -6.83 19.73 -11.35
CA ARG A 68 -7.34 18.41 -11.01
C ARG A 68 -6.14 17.48 -10.92
N LEU A 69 -6.03 16.80 -9.79
CA LEU A 69 -4.93 15.87 -9.50
C LEU A 69 -5.53 14.57 -8.99
N THR A 70 -4.87 13.46 -9.28
CA THR A 70 -5.20 12.17 -8.68
C THR A 70 -4.14 11.87 -7.62
N VAL A 71 -4.59 11.71 -6.39
CA VAL A 71 -3.74 11.45 -5.23
C VAL A 71 -3.79 9.97 -4.90
N GLN A 72 -2.62 9.38 -4.67
CA GLN A 72 -2.46 8.06 -4.07
C GLN A 72 -2.05 8.22 -2.60
N LEU A 73 -2.76 7.53 -1.72
CA LEU A 73 -2.43 7.46 -0.29
C LEU A 73 -1.10 6.71 -0.12
N VAL A 74 -0.08 7.38 0.40
CA VAL A 74 1.29 6.84 0.41
C VAL A 74 1.51 5.70 1.40
N ALA A 75 0.78 5.67 2.52
CA ALA A 75 1.04 4.74 3.62
C ALA A 75 0.27 3.41 3.51
N VAL A 76 -0.75 3.38 2.65
CA VAL A 76 -1.68 2.27 2.51
C VAL A 76 -1.82 1.88 1.05
N GLN A 77 -2.18 0.63 0.81
CA GLN A 77 -2.46 0.13 -0.52
C GLN A 77 -3.70 -0.75 -0.49
N ALA A 78 -4.64 -0.41 -1.37
CA ALA A 78 -5.84 -1.19 -1.61
C ALA A 78 -5.60 -2.19 -2.75
N ALA A 79 -6.50 -3.16 -2.84
CA ALA A 79 -6.53 -4.07 -3.97
C ALA A 79 -6.92 -3.36 -5.27
N ASP A 80 -6.43 -3.86 -6.41
CA ASP A 80 -6.71 -3.25 -7.71
C ASP A 80 -8.21 -3.32 -8.04
N PRO A 81 -8.79 -2.24 -8.61
CA PRO A 81 -10.22 -2.18 -8.88
C PRO A 81 -10.66 -3.26 -9.88
N GLY A 82 -11.76 -3.93 -9.58
CA GLY A 82 -12.41 -4.92 -10.47
C GLY A 82 -11.83 -6.34 -10.41
N THR A 83 -10.62 -6.53 -9.88
CA THR A 83 -9.97 -7.85 -9.80
C THR A 83 -9.46 -8.19 -8.41
N GLY A 84 -9.19 -7.18 -7.58
CA GLY A 84 -8.64 -7.34 -6.25
C GLY A 84 -9.67 -7.76 -5.20
N CYS A 85 -9.27 -8.65 -4.29
CA CYS A 85 -10.08 -9.00 -3.13
C CYS A 85 -10.39 -7.74 -2.31
N LEU A 86 -11.68 -7.54 -1.97
CA LEU A 86 -12.15 -6.39 -1.19
C LEU A 86 -11.89 -5.00 -1.82
N ALA A 87 -11.64 -4.91 -3.13
CA ALA A 87 -11.39 -3.63 -3.81
C ALA A 87 -12.57 -2.64 -3.73
N ASP A 88 -13.80 -3.11 -3.98
CA ASP A 88 -15.01 -2.28 -3.89
C ASP A 88 -15.31 -1.84 -2.44
N PRO A 89 -15.32 -2.75 -1.44
CA PRO A 89 -15.42 -2.35 -0.03
C PRO A 89 -14.38 -1.30 0.39
N ALA A 90 -13.12 -1.44 -0.05
CA ALA A 90 -12.07 -0.48 0.28
C ALA A 90 -12.35 0.91 -0.33
N ARG A 91 -12.83 0.96 -1.59
CA ARG A 91 -13.26 2.20 -2.25
C ARG A 91 -14.41 2.86 -1.49
N ASP A 92 -15.42 2.07 -1.12
CA ASP A 92 -16.62 2.58 -0.44
C ASP A 92 -16.29 3.07 0.98
N ALA A 93 -15.36 2.40 1.68
CA ALA A 93 -14.81 2.86 2.95
C ALA A 93 -14.06 4.19 2.81
N LEU A 94 -13.20 4.32 1.80
CA LEU A 94 -12.53 5.60 1.52
C LEU A 94 -13.55 6.70 1.20
N GLN A 95 -14.56 6.41 0.39
CA GLN A 95 -15.63 7.38 0.07
C GLN A 95 -16.44 7.79 1.31
N SER A 96 -16.61 6.91 2.29
CA SER A 96 -17.27 7.23 3.55
C SER A 96 -16.41 8.15 4.43
N LEU A 97 -15.09 7.95 4.43
CA LEU A 97 -14.12 8.79 5.16
C LEU A 97 -13.95 10.17 4.51
N VAL A 98 -13.91 10.21 3.18
CA VAL A 98 -13.74 11.45 2.40
C VAL A 98 -14.82 11.57 1.31
N PRO A 99 -16.06 11.93 1.70
CA PRO A 99 -17.16 12.06 0.75
C PRO A 99 -16.84 13.07 -0.35
N VAL A 100 -17.37 12.80 -1.55
CA VAL A 100 -17.27 13.74 -2.68
C VAL A 100 -17.82 15.11 -2.25
N GLY A 101 -17.06 16.16 -2.54
CA GLY A 101 -17.37 17.52 -2.16
C GLY A 101 -16.77 17.97 -0.83
N SER A 102 -16.23 17.06 -0.01
CA SER A 102 -15.52 17.41 1.23
C SER A 102 -14.18 18.09 0.95
N THR A 103 -13.72 18.89 1.91
CA THR A 103 -12.39 19.51 1.90
C THR A 103 -11.44 18.62 2.70
N VAL A 104 -10.27 18.35 2.13
CA VAL A 104 -9.19 17.57 2.76
C VAL A 104 -7.90 18.35 2.78
N SER A 105 -7.02 18.01 3.72
CA SER A 105 -5.65 18.50 3.76
C SER A 105 -4.69 17.45 3.23
N ILE A 106 -3.77 17.91 2.38
CA ILE A 106 -2.86 17.03 1.66
C ILE A 106 -1.44 17.46 1.96
N THR A 107 -0.59 16.47 2.29
CA THR A 107 0.84 16.67 2.47
C THR A 107 1.57 15.72 1.56
N GLU A 108 2.24 16.26 0.54
CA GLU A 108 3.05 15.46 -0.38
C GLU A 108 4.21 14.79 0.37
N VAL A 109 4.46 13.52 0.05
CA VAL A 109 5.58 12.77 0.63
C VAL A 109 6.71 12.69 -0.38
N ARG A 110 7.74 13.52 -0.17
CA ARG A 110 8.92 13.58 -1.03
C ARG A 110 9.66 12.24 -1.01
N GLY A 111 10.05 11.77 -2.20
CA GLY A 111 10.79 10.52 -2.37
C GLY A 111 9.91 9.26 -2.43
N ALA A 112 8.60 9.37 -2.19
CA ALA A 112 7.67 8.31 -2.53
C ALA A 112 7.54 8.18 -4.05
N VAL A 113 7.49 6.93 -4.55
CA VAL A 113 7.30 6.64 -5.96
C VAL A 113 5.85 6.18 -6.17
N PRO A 114 4.92 7.08 -6.53
CA PRO A 114 3.55 6.70 -6.81
C PRO A 114 3.44 5.91 -8.11
N ARG A 115 2.26 5.32 -8.35
CA ARG A 115 1.92 4.82 -9.70
C ARG A 115 2.02 5.96 -10.72
N PRO A 116 2.39 5.66 -11.99
CA PRO A 116 2.52 6.67 -13.03
C PRO A 116 1.28 7.56 -13.13
N GLY A 117 1.48 8.88 -13.09
CA GLY A 117 0.41 9.88 -13.19
C GLY A 117 -0.34 10.19 -11.89
N LEU A 118 0.09 9.64 -10.74
CA LEU A 118 -0.48 9.93 -9.43
C LEU A 118 0.47 10.77 -8.57
N LEU A 119 -0.08 11.56 -7.66
CA LEU A 119 0.65 12.27 -6.61
C LEU A 119 0.67 11.40 -5.34
N ALA A 120 1.85 11.08 -4.81
CA ALA A 120 1.97 10.40 -3.52
C ALA A 120 1.83 11.42 -2.38
N ALA A 121 0.79 11.27 -1.56
CA ALA A 121 0.57 12.17 -0.44
C ALA A 121 -0.10 11.47 0.75
N THR A 122 0.01 12.11 1.91
CA THR A 122 -0.91 11.83 3.02
C THR A 122 -2.14 12.72 2.93
N VAL A 123 -3.30 12.17 3.31
CA VAL A 123 -4.57 12.88 3.29
C VAL A 123 -5.17 12.89 4.68
N SER A 124 -5.55 14.07 5.16
CA SER A 124 -6.22 14.23 6.44
C SER A 124 -7.54 14.97 6.28
N ARG A 125 -8.53 14.56 7.07
CA ARG A 125 -9.82 15.26 7.19
C ARG A 125 -10.09 15.53 8.67
N ASP A 126 -10.44 16.76 9.01
CA ASP A 126 -10.72 17.15 10.40
C ASP A 126 -9.56 16.78 11.37
N ALA A 127 -8.32 16.98 10.89
CA ALA A 127 -7.07 16.60 11.57
C ALA A 127 -6.88 15.09 11.85
N ARG A 128 -7.68 14.21 11.24
CA ARG A 128 -7.52 12.75 11.30
C ARG A 128 -6.89 12.23 10.00
N PRO A 129 -5.78 11.46 10.07
CA PRO A 129 -5.20 10.82 8.90
C PRO A 129 -6.15 9.78 8.33
N VAL A 130 -6.49 9.91 7.04
CA VAL A 130 -7.44 9.04 6.35
C VAL A 130 -6.87 7.62 6.22
N GLU A 131 -5.55 7.50 6.04
CA GLU A 131 -4.84 6.22 5.94
C GLU A 131 -4.96 5.39 7.21
N VAL A 132 -4.89 6.04 8.38
CA VAL A 132 -5.03 5.37 9.68
C VAL A 132 -6.45 4.85 9.84
N GLU A 133 -7.46 5.68 9.57
CA GLU A 133 -8.86 5.27 9.65
C GLU A 133 -9.19 4.15 8.65
N LEU A 134 -8.62 4.22 7.44
CA LEU A 134 -8.80 3.18 6.45
C LEU A 134 -8.10 1.87 6.86
N MET A 135 -6.90 1.95 7.45
CA MET A 135 -6.19 0.78 7.98
C MET A 135 -7.00 0.05 9.06
N ARG A 136 -7.71 0.79 9.94
CA ARG A 136 -8.58 0.19 10.98
C ARG A 136 -9.71 -0.67 10.40
N THR A 137 -10.10 -0.46 9.16
CA THR A 137 -11.13 -1.28 8.50
C THR A 137 -10.60 -2.65 8.06
N GLY A 138 -9.28 -2.84 8.02
CA GLY A 138 -8.64 -4.05 7.50
C GLY A 138 -8.75 -4.20 5.98
N LEU A 139 -9.24 -3.19 5.24
CA LEU A 139 -9.47 -3.25 3.78
C LEU A 139 -8.27 -2.79 2.95
N VAL A 140 -7.19 -2.36 3.60
CA VAL A 140 -5.93 -1.93 2.98
C VAL A 140 -4.75 -2.55 3.70
N ALA A 141 -3.64 -2.70 2.98
CA ALA A 141 -2.36 -3.15 3.54
C ALA A 141 -1.39 -1.98 3.66
N ALA A 142 -0.39 -2.08 4.53
CA ALA A 142 0.70 -1.11 4.56
C ALA A 142 1.49 -1.17 3.25
N SER A 143 1.79 -0.01 2.66
CA SER A 143 2.57 0.07 1.41
C SER A 143 4.06 -0.26 1.61
N GLY A 144 4.55 -0.19 2.86
CA GLY A 144 5.97 -0.31 3.20
C GLY A 144 6.76 0.98 2.99
N LEU A 145 6.10 2.07 2.59
CA LEU A 145 6.72 3.40 2.46
C LEU A 145 6.77 4.09 3.83
N ASP A 146 7.89 4.76 4.11
CA ASP A 146 8.03 5.61 5.28
C ASP A 146 7.08 6.79 5.15
N ALA A 147 6.03 6.79 5.98
CA ALA A 147 5.01 7.82 6.02
C ALA A 147 4.91 8.42 7.44
N PRO A 148 4.51 9.69 7.57
CA PRO A 148 4.13 10.25 8.86
C PRO A 148 3.03 9.40 9.53
N GLY A 149 3.16 9.13 10.83
CA GLY A 149 2.13 8.40 11.60
C GLY A 149 2.20 6.87 11.55
N LEU A 150 3.35 6.29 11.15
CA LEU A 150 3.57 4.83 11.17
C LEU A 150 3.14 4.12 12.46
N PRO A 151 3.42 4.62 13.69
CA PRO A 151 2.98 3.95 14.91
C PRO A 151 1.45 3.81 15.01
N ASP A 152 0.71 4.81 14.52
CA ASP A 152 -0.76 4.78 14.55
C ASP A 152 -1.32 3.87 13.46
N LEU A 153 -0.66 3.79 12.30
CA LEU A 153 -0.98 2.82 11.25
C LEU A 153 -0.76 1.38 11.72
N HIS A 154 0.36 1.10 12.40
CA HIS A 154 0.61 -0.22 12.97
C HIS A 154 -0.45 -0.59 14.00
N ARG A 155 -0.78 0.33 14.91
CA ARG A 155 -1.85 0.10 15.89
C ARG A 155 -3.20 -0.16 15.21
N ALA A 156 -3.55 0.62 14.18
CA ALA A 156 -4.77 0.42 13.41
C ALA A 156 -4.80 -0.94 12.70
N ALA A 157 -3.68 -1.40 12.15
CA ALA A 157 -3.57 -2.71 11.53
C ALA A 157 -3.71 -3.83 12.58
N ASP A 158 -3.12 -3.65 13.76
CA ASP A 158 -3.25 -4.59 14.88
C ASP A 158 -4.70 -4.67 15.39
N ASP A 159 -5.39 -3.54 15.48
CA ASP A 159 -6.82 -3.47 15.85
C ASP A 159 -7.69 -4.21 14.82
N ALA A 160 -7.46 -3.99 13.52
CA ALA A 160 -8.17 -4.68 12.44
C ALA A 160 -7.91 -6.19 12.46
N ARG A 161 -6.67 -6.60 12.71
CA ARG A 161 -6.29 -8.01 12.86
C ARG A 161 -6.98 -8.64 14.06
N ALA A 162 -6.97 -7.98 15.21
CA ALA A 162 -7.62 -8.47 16.42
C ALA A 162 -9.14 -8.59 16.26
N ALA A 163 -9.75 -7.69 15.50
CA ALA A 163 -11.17 -7.73 15.16
C ALA A 163 -11.52 -8.78 14.09
N GLY A 164 -10.53 -9.30 13.35
CA GLY A 164 -10.74 -10.27 12.27
C GLY A 164 -11.58 -9.72 11.12
N VAL A 165 -11.32 -8.47 10.72
CA VAL A 165 -12.08 -7.78 9.66
C VAL A 165 -11.23 -7.57 8.39
N GLY A 166 -11.91 -7.38 7.26
CA GLY A 166 -11.25 -7.12 5.97
C GLY A 166 -10.35 -8.27 5.56
N PHE A 167 -9.08 -7.98 5.23
CA PHE A 167 -8.09 -9.00 4.85
C PHE A 167 -7.81 -10.04 5.94
N TYR A 168 -8.20 -9.78 7.19
CA TYR A 168 -8.06 -10.69 8.32
C TYR A 168 -9.30 -11.58 8.55
N ASP A 169 -10.39 -11.37 7.81
CA ASP A 169 -11.63 -12.14 7.97
C ASP A 169 -11.50 -13.54 7.37
N GLY A 170 -11.66 -14.57 8.20
CA GLY A 170 -11.65 -15.98 7.80
C GLY A 170 -12.93 -16.46 7.13
N ARG A 171 -13.96 -15.63 7.03
CA ARG A 171 -15.24 -15.94 6.38
C ARG A 171 -15.34 -15.40 4.95
N GLU A 172 -14.50 -14.44 4.59
CA GLU A 172 -14.49 -13.86 3.25
C GLU A 172 -13.63 -14.74 2.31
N PRO A 173 -14.22 -15.44 1.31
CA PRO A 173 -13.49 -16.47 0.55
C PRO A 173 -12.31 -15.94 -0.25
N CYS A 174 -12.30 -14.66 -0.62
CA CYS A 174 -11.20 -14.08 -1.37
C CYS A 174 -9.97 -13.79 -0.50
N THR A 175 -10.11 -13.66 0.82
CA THR A 175 -8.99 -13.34 1.72
C THR A 175 -8.10 -14.56 1.93
N VAL A 176 -6.86 -14.34 2.35
CA VAL A 176 -5.95 -15.45 2.64
C VAL A 176 -6.46 -16.31 3.82
N PRO A 177 -6.94 -15.75 4.95
CA PRO A 177 -7.58 -16.53 5.99
C PRO A 177 -8.82 -17.31 5.51
N GLY A 178 -9.66 -16.72 4.65
CA GLY A 178 -10.83 -17.39 4.08
C GLY A 178 -10.47 -18.57 3.16
N GLN A 179 -9.48 -18.38 2.28
CA GLN A 179 -8.95 -19.47 1.45
C GLN A 179 -8.42 -20.64 2.29
N VAL A 180 -7.76 -20.35 3.42
CA VAL A 180 -7.25 -21.36 4.36
C VAL A 180 -8.41 -22.06 5.06
N HIS A 181 -9.41 -21.32 5.54
CA HIS A 181 -10.60 -21.87 6.16
C HIS A 181 -11.33 -22.83 5.21
N ASP A 182 -11.58 -22.41 3.98
CA ASP A 182 -12.25 -23.23 2.96
C ASP A 182 -11.44 -24.48 2.58
N ALA A 183 -10.11 -24.38 2.54
CA ALA A 183 -9.25 -25.52 2.23
C ALA A 183 -9.29 -26.56 3.38
N VAL A 184 -9.24 -26.11 4.63
CA VAL A 184 -9.37 -26.97 5.81
C VAL A 184 -10.74 -27.64 5.83
N ALA A 185 -11.82 -26.87 5.67
CA ALA A 185 -13.19 -27.38 5.65
C ALA A 185 -13.41 -28.42 4.52
N ARG A 186 -12.82 -28.21 3.34
CA ARG A 186 -12.87 -29.19 2.24
C ARG A 186 -12.19 -30.50 2.60
N VAL A 187 -11.05 -30.45 3.30
CA VAL A 187 -10.38 -31.67 3.76
C VAL A 187 -11.25 -32.39 4.81
N GLU A 188 -11.80 -31.65 5.78
CA GLU A 188 -12.70 -32.20 6.82
C GLU A 188 -13.95 -32.87 6.24
N VAL A 189 -14.66 -32.20 5.32
CA VAL A 189 -15.85 -32.74 4.66
C VAL A 189 -15.54 -33.94 3.76
N ALA A 190 -14.33 -34.01 3.20
CA ALA A 190 -13.91 -35.11 2.36
C ALA A 190 -13.42 -36.35 3.14
N MET A 191 -13.21 -36.24 4.46
CA MET A 191 -12.88 -37.41 5.28
C MET A 191 -14.11 -38.32 5.38
N PRO A 192 -14.01 -39.60 4.98
CA PRO A 192 -15.10 -40.54 5.17
C PRO A 192 -15.35 -40.76 6.67
N ASP A 193 -16.61 -41.03 7.00
CA ASP A 193 -16.99 -41.46 8.34
C ASP A 193 -16.48 -42.88 8.58
N LEU A 194 -15.33 -42.99 9.27
CA LEU A 194 -14.70 -44.27 9.59
C LEU A 194 -15.55 -45.14 10.53
N GLN A 195 -16.65 -44.64 11.08
CA GLN A 195 -17.58 -45.41 11.90
C GLN A 195 -18.65 -46.13 11.06
N GLN A 196 -18.81 -45.79 9.78
CA GLN A 196 -19.77 -46.44 8.92
C GLN A 196 -19.25 -47.82 8.48
N PRO A 197 -19.99 -48.91 8.76
CA PRO A 197 -19.57 -50.25 8.34
C PRO A 197 -19.69 -50.38 6.82
N GLY A 198 -18.57 -50.68 6.17
CA GLY A 198 -18.49 -50.94 4.73
C GLY A 198 -17.21 -50.38 4.11
N PRO A 199 -16.84 -50.83 2.89
CA PRO A 199 -15.76 -50.19 2.17
C PRO A 199 -16.16 -48.75 1.82
N PRO A 200 -15.25 -47.77 1.97
CA PRO A 200 -15.51 -46.40 1.52
C PRO A 200 -15.84 -46.40 0.03
N ALA A 201 -16.77 -45.56 -0.39
CA ALA A 201 -17.07 -45.44 -1.81
C ALA A 201 -15.83 -44.89 -2.55
N ALA A 202 -15.50 -45.41 -3.74
CA ALA A 202 -14.35 -44.93 -4.52
C ALA A 202 -14.38 -43.39 -4.74
N THR A 203 -15.59 -42.81 -4.78
CA THR A 203 -15.81 -41.36 -4.88
C THR A 203 -15.41 -40.55 -3.64
N GLU A 204 -15.32 -41.17 -2.46
CA GLU A 204 -14.90 -40.51 -1.22
C GLU A 204 -13.38 -40.36 -1.17
N GLY A 205 -12.65 -41.43 -1.53
CA GLY A 205 -11.18 -41.38 -1.65
C GLY A 205 -10.72 -40.32 -2.66
N ALA A 206 -11.39 -40.24 -3.82
CA ALA A 206 -11.08 -39.23 -4.83
C ALA A 206 -11.32 -37.78 -4.34
N ARG A 207 -12.40 -37.54 -3.59
CA ARG A 207 -12.69 -36.23 -2.99
C ARG A 207 -11.63 -35.82 -1.97
N LEU A 208 -11.18 -36.77 -1.14
CA LEU A 208 -10.11 -36.52 -0.16
C LEU A 208 -8.78 -36.18 -0.84
N ASP A 209 -8.40 -36.92 -1.89
CA ASP A 209 -7.19 -36.64 -2.65
C ASP A 209 -7.24 -35.25 -3.33
N GLU A 210 -8.37 -34.88 -3.92
CA GLU A 210 -8.56 -33.54 -4.49
C GLU A 210 -8.40 -32.44 -3.43
N ALA A 211 -9.05 -32.61 -2.27
CA ALA A 211 -8.95 -31.65 -1.17
C ALA A 211 -7.52 -31.53 -0.63
N LEU A 212 -6.80 -32.64 -0.46
CA LEU A 212 -5.40 -32.67 -0.03
C LEU A 212 -4.47 -31.97 -1.03
N VAL A 213 -4.68 -32.18 -2.33
CA VAL A 213 -3.91 -31.50 -3.38
C VAL A 213 -4.17 -29.99 -3.35
N ALA A 214 -5.42 -29.56 -3.21
CA ALA A 214 -5.77 -28.15 -3.10
C ALA A 214 -5.14 -27.48 -1.86
N ALA A 215 -5.25 -28.14 -0.69
CA ALA A 215 -4.64 -27.67 0.56
C ALA A 215 -3.10 -27.58 0.45
N THR A 216 -2.46 -28.57 -0.17
CA THR A 216 -0.99 -28.59 -0.37
C THR A 216 -0.52 -27.46 -1.28
N ARG A 217 -1.25 -27.16 -2.36
CA ARG A 217 -0.94 -26.00 -3.23
C ARG A 217 -1.07 -24.69 -2.48
N LEU A 218 -2.12 -24.53 -1.66
CA LEU A 218 -2.30 -23.31 -0.86
C LEU A 218 -1.19 -23.19 0.20
N ARG A 219 -0.82 -24.28 0.88
CA ARG A 219 0.32 -24.32 1.81
C ARG A 219 1.62 -23.87 1.13
N ALA A 220 1.87 -24.31 -0.10
CA ALA A 220 3.06 -23.91 -0.86
C ALA A 220 3.08 -22.41 -1.15
N ARG A 221 1.93 -21.77 -1.43
CA ARG A 221 1.83 -20.31 -1.59
C ARG A 221 2.08 -19.54 -0.30
N LEU A 222 1.74 -20.14 0.85
CA LEU A 222 2.03 -19.58 2.17
C LEU A 222 3.48 -19.78 2.59
N ALA A 223 4.32 -20.52 1.85
CA ALA A 223 5.73 -20.66 2.19
C ALA A 223 6.40 -19.27 2.22
N PRO A 224 7.44 -19.08 3.07
CA PRO A 224 8.19 -17.83 3.03
C PRO A 224 8.68 -17.62 1.60
N SER A 225 8.52 -16.42 1.04
CA SER A 225 9.14 -16.11 -0.24
C SER A 225 10.62 -16.50 -0.13
N PRO A 226 11.19 -17.26 -1.08
CA PRO A 226 12.62 -17.50 -1.08
C PRO A 226 13.33 -16.15 -1.00
N ALA A 227 14.46 -16.12 -0.29
CA ALA A 227 15.28 -14.91 -0.22
C ALA A 227 15.44 -14.33 -1.64
N PRO A 228 15.31 -12.99 -1.80
CA PRO A 228 15.38 -12.39 -3.12
C PRO A 228 16.65 -12.89 -3.83
N PRO A 229 16.56 -13.31 -5.10
CA PRO A 229 17.72 -13.79 -5.81
C PRO A 229 18.80 -12.71 -5.76
N THR A 230 20.04 -13.12 -5.43
CA THR A 230 21.19 -12.19 -5.37
C THR A 230 21.68 -11.80 -6.77
N SER A 231 21.14 -12.42 -7.83
CA SER A 231 21.37 -12.07 -9.22
C SER A 231 20.29 -11.09 -9.72
N SER A 232 20.69 -10.20 -10.63
CA SER A 232 19.89 -9.15 -11.31
C SER A 232 18.71 -9.68 -12.15
N ASP A 233 18.26 -10.91 -11.93
CA ASP A 233 17.09 -11.47 -12.59
C ASP A 233 15.84 -10.80 -12.02
N ALA A 234 14.92 -10.43 -12.92
CA ALA A 234 13.77 -9.57 -12.66
C ALA A 234 13.12 -9.80 -11.28
N ALA A 235 12.93 -8.70 -10.52
CA ALA A 235 12.28 -8.75 -9.23
C ALA A 235 10.93 -9.50 -9.34
N PRO A 236 10.61 -10.41 -8.40
CA PRO A 236 9.34 -11.10 -8.41
C PRO A 236 8.19 -10.08 -8.40
N PRO A 237 7.06 -10.40 -9.04
CA PRO A 237 5.91 -9.50 -9.02
C PRO A 237 5.51 -9.21 -7.58
N PRO A 238 5.10 -7.97 -7.25
CA PRO A 238 4.71 -7.62 -5.90
C PRO A 238 3.54 -8.50 -5.45
N LEU A 239 3.58 -8.92 -4.18
CA LEU A 239 2.50 -9.69 -3.59
C LEU A 239 1.21 -8.86 -3.54
N PRO A 240 0.04 -9.49 -3.79
CA PRO A 240 -1.24 -8.81 -3.63
C PRO A 240 -1.40 -8.22 -2.22
N PRO A 241 -2.16 -7.12 -2.04
CA PRO A 241 -2.30 -6.45 -0.74
C PRO A 241 -2.78 -7.37 0.38
N GLU A 242 -3.71 -8.28 0.12
CA GLU A 242 -4.23 -9.23 1.11
C GLU A 242 -3.14 -10.17 1.67
N TRP A 243 -2.10 -10.44 0.89
CA TRP A 243 -0.94 -11.22 1.34
C TRP A 243 0.05 -10.37 2.15
N ARG A 244 0.21 -9.10 1.79
CA ARG A 244 1.08 -8.16 2.52
C ARG A 244 0.49 -7.66 3.83
N ALA A 245 -0.83 -7.72 3.99
CA ALA A 245 -1.50 -7.37 5.24
C ALA A 245 -1.15 -8.34 6.39
N LEU A 246 -0.75 -9.58 6.07
CA LEU A 246 -0.44 -10.61 7.06
C LEU A 246 0.97 -10.44 7.63
N SER A 247 1.07 -10.53 8.95
CA SER A 247 2.37 -10.64 9.62
C SER A 247 2.98 -12.02 9.42
N GLY A 248 4.29 -12.16 9.67
CA GLY A 248 4.96 -13.46 9.65
C GLY A 248 4.32 -14.48 10.62
N ASN A 249 3.80 -14.00 11.76
CA ASN A 249 3.08 -14.84 12.73
C ASN A 249 1.72 -15.30 12.19
N ASP A 250 0.99 -14.42 11.49
CA ASP A 250 -0.29 -14.78 10.87
C ASP A 250 -0.09 -15.87 9.82
N VAL A 251 0.90 -15.70 8.96
CA VAL A 251 1.26 -16.70 7.93
C VAL A 251 1.67 -18.02 8.57
N ALA A 252 2.46 -17.99 9.66
CA ALA A 252 2.86 -19.20 10.38
C ALA A 252 1.66 -19.93 10.99
N LEU A 253 0.71 -19.20 11.59
CA LEU A 253 -0.51 -19.78 12.17
C LEU A 253 -1.41 -20.39 11.09
N LEU A 254 -1.63 -19.69 9.98
CA LEU A 254 -2.41 -20.18 8.84
C LEU A 254 -1.78 -21.44 8.23
N ARG A 255 -0.45 -21.45 8.10
CA ARG A 255 0.30 -22.64 7.65
C ARG A 255 0.13 -23.80 8.62
N ALA A 256 0.29 -23.58 9.92
CA ALA A 256 0.11 -24.64 10.92
C ALA A 256 -1.29 -25.27 10.87
N ARG A 257 -2.34 -24.47 10.63
CA ARG A 257 -3.70 -24.97 10.43
C ARG A 257 -3.83 -25.85 9.19
N LEU A 258 -3.28 -25.44 8.05
CA LEU A 258 -3.25 -26.27 6.84
C LEU A 258 -2.46 -27.55 7.03
N ASP A 259 -1.32 -27.46 7.72
CA ASP A 259 -0.45 -28.60 8.00
C ASP A 259 -1.20 -29.67 8.79
N ALA A 260 -1.94 -29.26 9.83
CA ALA A 260 -2.77 -30.15 10.63
C ALA A 260 -3.85 -30.84 9.78
N ALA A 261 -4.56 -30.08 8.94
CA ALA A 261 -5.58 -30.65 8.04
C ALA A 261 -4.98 -31.65 7.03
N ILE A 262 -3.85 -31.31 6.42
CA ILE A 262 -3.15 -32.18 5.45
C ILE A 262 -2.70 -33.48 6.12
N VAL A 263 -2.06 -33.40 7.30
CA VAL A 263 -1.59 -34.59 8.03
C VAL A 263 -2.77 -35.46 8.45
N GLY A 264 -3.85 -34.86 8.97
CA GLY A 264 -5.07 -35.58 9.33
C GLY A 264 -5.69 -36.31 8.13
N GLY A 265 -5.88 -35.62 7.00
CA GLY A 265 -6.41 -36.24 5.79
C GLY A 265 -5.49 -37.33 5.20
N GLN A 266 -4.17 -37.15 5.27
CA GLN A 266 -3.21 -38.20 4.85
C GLN A 266 -3.28 -39.45 5.72
N ALA A 267 -3.45 -39.29 7.03
CA ALA A 267 -3.61 -40.42 7.95
C ALA A 267 -4.89 -41.22 7.63
N VAL A 268 -6.00 -40.53 7.38
CA VAL A 268 -7.26 -41.16 6.94
C VAL A 268 -7.06 -41.89 5.62
N ARG A 269 -6.42 -41.25 4.62
CA ARG A 269 -6.14 -41.89 3.32
C ARG A 269 -5.34 -43.19 3.46
N LEU A 270 -4.32 -43.21 4.32
CA LEU A 270 -3.53 -44.41 4.60
C LEU A 270 -4.36 -45.51 5.28
N ALA A 271 -5.24 -45.14 6.22
CA ALA A 271 -6.13 -46.10 6.88
C ALA A 271 -7.11 -46.77 5.91
N LEU A 272 -7.65 -46.01 4.94
CA LEU A 272 -8.51 -46.55 3.88
C LEU A 272 -7.73 -47.51 2.98
N ALA A 273 -6.49 -47.15 2.60
CA ALA A 273 -5.65 -47.99 1.75
C ALA A 273 -5.21 -49.31 2.43
N ALA A 274 -5.06 -49.30 3.76
CA ALA A 274 -4.68 -50.48 4.54
C ALA A 274 -5.84 -51.46 4.79
N GLY A 275 -7.08 -51.12 4.44
CA GLY A 275 -8.25 -51.94 4.74
C GLY A 275 -8.53 -52.09 6.24
N THR A 276 -7.94 -51.24 7.08
CA THR A 276 -8.08 -51.24 8.54
C THR A 276 -9.34 -50.51 9.01
N THR A 277 -10.46 -50.70 8.31
CA THR A 277 -11.78 -50.33 8.82
C THR A 277 -12.30 -51.50 9.63
N ARG A 278 -12.34 -51.34 10.96
CA ARG A 278 -12.82 -52.37 11.91
C ARG A 278 -14.29 -52.69 11.71
#